data_AF-A0A5B9DB49-F1
#
_entry.id   AF-A0A5B9DB49-F1
#
_cell.length_a   1.000
_cell.length_b   1.000
_cell.length_c   1.000
_cell.angle_alpha   90.00
_cell.angle_beta   90.00
_cell.angle_gamma   90.00
#
_symmetry.space_group_name_H-M   'P 1'
#
loop_
_entity.id
_entity.type
_entity.pdbx_description
1 polymer ?
#
loop_
_entity_poly.entity_id
_entity_poly.type
_entity_poly.pdbx_seq_one_letter_code
_entity_poly.pdbx_strand_id
1 'polypeptide(L)'
;MDNVNILNNLQILQIKKNHENEVRKLIFEGLSERFGFIDDSLNPDLNNIVEFYIEKGDIFIVGRYNEKIICTGAIIKENDHTGRIVRMYVKK
;
A
#
# COMPACT_ATOMS: atom_id res chain seq x y z
N MET A 1 -9.56 20.50 -12.82
CA MET A 1 -8.13 20.10 -12.84
C MET A 1 -8.00 19.06 -13.93
N ASP A 2 -7.23 19.33 -14.97
CA ASP A 2 -7.15 18.45 -16.13
C ASP A 2 -6.47 17.13 -15.75
N ASN A 3 -7.18 16.01 -15.93
CA ASN A 3 -6.72 14.66 -15.59
C ASN A 3 -5.37 14.28 -16.22
N VAL A 4 -4.99 14.97 -17.30
CA VAL A 4 -3.70 14.80 -18.00
C VAL A 4 -2.50 15.22 -17.11
N ASN A 5 -2.70 16.16 -16.18
CA ASN A 5 -1.61 16.70 -15.36
C ASN A 5 -1.26 15.86 -14.11
N ILE A 6 -2.20 15.00 -13.67
CA ILE A 6 -1.98 14.15 -12.49
C ILE A 6 -1.06 12.98 -12.81
N LEU A 7 -1.23 12.36 -13.98
CA LEU A 7 -0.44 11.20 -14.40
C LEU A 7 1.04 11.54 -14.59
N ASN A 8 1.37 12.76 -15.02
CA ASN A 8 2.75 13.19 -15.22
C ASN A 8 3.58 13.24 -13.93
N ASN A 9 2.93 13.45 -12.78
CA ASN A 9 3.58 13.55 -11.47
C ASN A 9 3.32 12.33 -10.58
N LEU A 10 2.64 11.30 -11.11
CA LEU A 10 2.37 10.05 -10.42
C LEU A 10 3.43 9.02 -10.80
N GLN A 11 4.07 8.44 -9.79
CA GLN A 11 5.03 7.36 -9.94
C GLN A 11 4.51 6.12 -9.22
N ILE A 12 4.58 4.96 -9.87
CA ILE A 12 4.37 3.68 -9.22
C ILE A 12 5.73 3.11 -8.85
N LEU A 13 5.94 2.88 -7.56
CA LEU A 13 7.22 2.45 -7.00
C LEU A 13 7.00 1.20 -6.16
N GLN A 14 7.97 0.29 -6.15
CA GLN A 14 8.02 -0.76 -5.12
C GLN A 14 8.29 -0.11 -3.75
N ILE A 15 7.64 -0.64 -2.71
CA ILE A 15 7.86 -0.14 -1.34
C ILE A 15 9.31 -0.39 -0.89
N LYS A 16 9.82 0.52 -0.05
CA LYS A 16 11.13 0.45 0.61
C LYS A 16 10.95 0.74 2.10
N LYS A 17 11.92 0.40 2.94
CA LYS A 17 11.81 0.55 4.40
C LYS A 17 11.48 1.98 4.85
N ASN A 18 12.00 3.00 4.17
CA ASN A 18 11.69 4.39 4.45
C ASN A 18 10.23 4.80 4.13
N HIS A 19 9.49 3.99 3.37
CA HIS A 19 8.08 4.25 3.05
C HIS A 19 7.11 3.65 4.08
N GLU A 20 7.54 2.68 4.92
CA GLU A 20 6.63 1.86 5.74
C GLU A 20 5.73 2.67 6.66
N ASN A 21 6.28 3.70 7.33
CA ASN A 21 5.49 4.52 8.26
C ASN A 21 4.38 5.28 7.55
N GLU A 22 4.65 5.84 6.37
CA GLU A 22 3.67 6.59 5.59
C GLU A 22 2.59 5.65 5.01
N VAL A 23 3.01 4.49 4.48
CA VAL A 23 2.11 3.46 3.97
C VAL A 23 1.20 2.90 5.06
N ARG A 24 1.76 2.59 6.24
CA ARG A 24 1.00 2.09 7.39
C ARG A 24 -0.09 3.09 7.80
N LYS A 25 0.27 4.37 7.89
CA LYS A 25 -0.67 5.44 8.21
C LYS A 25 -1.80 5.53 7.18
N LEU A 26 -1.47 5.48 5.89
CA LEU A 26 -2.48 5.51 4.82
C LEU A 26 -3.46 4.33 4.90
N ILE A 27 -2.96 3.13 5.16
CA ILE A 27 -3.80 1.93 5.29
C ILE A 27 -4.72 2.03 6.51
N PHE A 28 -4.21 2.47 7.66
CA PHE A 28 -5.03 2.67 8.85
C PHE A 28 -6.07 3.77 8.66
N GLU A 29 -5.71 4.90 8.04
CA GLU A 29 -6.67 5.96 7.67
C GLU A 29 -7.82 5.36 6.83
N GLY A 30 -7.50 4.60 5.77
CA GLY A 30 -8.50 3.99 4.89
C GLY A 30 -9.35 2.89 5.56
N LEU A 31 -8.76 2.10 6.46
CA LEU A 31 -9.50 1.13 7.26
C LEU A 31 -10.43 1.83 8.25
N SER A 32 -9.99 2.91 8.90
CA SER A 32 -10.76 3.59 9.95
C SER A 32 -11.96 4.32 9.36
N GLU A 33 -11.81 4.88 8.16
CA GLU A 33 -12.93 5.44 7.41
C GLU A 33 -14.02 4.40 7.12
N ARG A 34 -13.65 3.13 6.91
CA ARG A 34 -14.58 2.06 6.54
C ARG A 34 -15.18 1.33 7.75
N PHE A 35 -14.39 1.15 8.81
CA PHE A 35 -14.74 0.28 9.93
C PHE A 35 -14.77 0.99 11.29
N GLY A 36 -14.38 2.27 11.36
CA GLY A 36 -14.30 3.03 12.61
C GLY A 36 -13.07 2.64 13.44
N PHE A 37 -13.30 2.02 14.59
CA PHE A 37 -12.22 1.51 15.45
C PHE A 37 -11.57 0.30 14.80
N ILE A 38 -10.23 0.29 14.76
CA ILE A 38 -9.44 -0.83 14.25
C ILE A 38 -8.67 -1.43 15.42
N ASP A 39 -8.72 -2.75 15.52
CA ASP A 39 -7.75 -3.50 16.31
C ASP A 39 -6.52 -3.80 15.44
N ASP A 40 -5.43 -3.08 15.72
CA ASP A 40 -4.17 -3.18 14.98
C ASP A 40 -3.57 -4.60 15.07
N SER A 41 -3.93 -5.40 16.07
CA SER A 41 -3.47 -6.79 16.21
C SER A 41 -3.95 -7.70 15.09
N LEU A 42 -5.02 -7.32 14.38
CA LEU A 42 -5.58 -8.07 13.26
C LEU A 42 -4.82 -7.85 11.94
N ASN A 43 -3.84 -6.95 11.91
CA ASN A 43 -3.07 -6.61 10.71
C ASN A 43 -1.55 -6.69 10.96
N PRO A 44 -1.02 -7.84 11.41
CA PRO A 44 0.39 -7.97 11.80
C PRO A 44 1.37 -7.74 10.64
N ASP A 45 0.91 -7.91 9.39
CA ASP A 45 1.66 -7.58 8.18
C ASP A 45 2.04 -6.09 8.09
N LEU A 46 1.29 -5.21 8.75
CA LEU A 46 1.54 -3.76 8.75
C LEU A 46 2.67 -3.33 9.71
N ASN A 47 3.11 -4.23 10.60
CA ASN A 47 4.21 -3.96 11.53
C ASN A 47 5.55 -3.88 10.80
N ASN A 48 5.78 -4.76 9.82
CA ASN A 48 7.01 -4.86 9.03
C ASN A 48 6.68 -5.18 7.56
N ILE A 49 6.09 -4.22 6.84
CA ILE A 49 5.53 -4.44 5.49
C ILE A 49 6.58 -4.98 4.49
N VAL A 50 7.76 -4.39 4.45
CA VAL A 50 8.81 -4.79 3.50
C VAL A 50 9.26 -6.23 3.77
N GLU A 51 9.46 -6.59 5.03
CA GLU A 51 9.84 -7.95 5.42
C GLU A 51 8.69 -8.94 5.12
N PHE A 52 7.47 -8.55 5.45
CA PHE A 52 6.31 -9.42 5.29
C PHE A 52 6.01 -9.77 3.84
N TYR A 53 6.17 -8.80 2.92
CA TYR A 53 5.84 -8.96 1.50
C TYR A 53 7.09 -9.15 0.63
N ILE A 54 8.02 -8.20 0.65
CA ILE A 54 9.11 -8.17 -0.33
C ILE A 54 10.11 -9.31 -0.12
N GLU A 55 10.48 -9.60 1.13
CA GLU A 55 11.44 -10.68 1.42
C GLU A 55 10.86 -12.08 1.15
N LYS A 56 9.53 -12.22 1.12
CA LYS A 56 8.84 -13.45 0.70
C LYS A 56 8.69 -13.60 -0.81
N GLY A 57 9.09 -12.58 -1.58
CA GLY A 57 8.91 -12.53 -3.03
C GLY A 57 7.53 -12.06 -3.49
N ASP A 58 6.71 -11.53 -2.57
CA ASP A 58 5.44 -10.88 -2.91
C ASP A 58 5.67 -9.46 -3.47
N ILE A 59 4.64 -8.90 -4.08
CA ILE A 59 4.68 -7.55 -4.64
C ILE A 59 3.97 -6.60 -3.68
N PHE A 60 4.62 -5.47 -3.39
CA PHE A 60 3.97 -4.33 -2.74
C PHE A 60 4.42 -3.04 -3.41
N ILE A 61 3.46 -2.31 -3.96
CA ILE A 61 3.66 -1.06 -4.69
C ILE A 61 2.91 0.10 -4.02
N VAL A 62 3.45 1.29 -4.25
CA VAL A 62 2.88 2.56 -3.80
C VAL A 62 2.76 3.51 -5.00
N GLY A 63 1.69 4.28 -5.04
CA GLY A 63 1.59 5.43 -5.92
C GLY A 63 2.05 6.68 -5.18
N ARG A 64 3.09 7.31 -5.71
CA ARG A 64 3.67 8.53 -5.18
C ARG A 64 3.32 9.69 -6.11
N TYR A 65 2.64 10.70 -5.59
CA TYR A 65 2.37 11.95 -6.28
C TYR A 65 3.25 13.05 -5.68
N ASN A 66 4.15 13.60 -6.49
CA ASN A 66 5.27 14.44 -6.00
C ASN A 66 6.09 13.70 -4.94
N GLU A 67 6.10 14.15 -3.69
CA GLU A 67 6.84 13.55 -2.57
C GLU A 67 5.95 12.73 -1.62
N LYS A 68 4.67 12.52 -1.94
CA LYS A 68 3.70 11.90 -1.04
C LYS A 68 3.17 10.60 -1.58
N ILE A 69 3.08 9.59 -0.73
CA ILE A 69 2.38 8.34 -1.03
C ILE A 69 0.88 8.58 -0.90
N ILE A 70 0.15 8.38 -2.00
CA ILE A 70 -1.29 8.63 -2.10
C ILE A 70 -2.11 7.36 -2.31
N CYS A 71 -1.49 6.25 -2.70
CA CYS A 71 -2.17 4.97 -2.82
C CYS A 71 -1.22 3.79 -2.63
N THR A 72 -1.79 2.62 -2.35
CA THR A 72 -1.07 1.36 -2.13
C THR A 72 -1.77 0.23 -2.87
N GLY A 73 -1.01 -0.82 -3.17
CA GLY A 73 -1.53 -2.12 -3.60
C GLY A 73 -0.48 -3.20 -3.44
N ALA A 74 -0.92 -4.42 -3.17
CA ALA A 74 -0.02 -5.56 -3.01
C ALA A 74 -0.62 -6.81 -3.64
N ILE A 75 0.24 -7.75 -4.02
CA ILE A 75 -0.12 -9.08 -4.51
C ILE A 75 0.63 -10.10 -3.67
N ILE A 76 -0.12 -10.99 -3.01
CA ILE A 76 0.42 -12.16 -2.33
C ILE A 76 0.32 -13.34 -3.30
N LYS A 77 1.40 -14.11 -3.44
CA LYS A 77 1.39 -15.37 -4.20
C LYS A 77 0.61 -16.45 -3.43
N GLU A 78 -0.45 -16.97 -4.03
CA GLU A 78 -1.21 -18.12 -3.47
C GLU A 78 -0.69 -19.44 -4.04
N ASN A 79 -0.33 -19.46 -5.34
CA ASN A 79 0.36 -20.57 -6.02
C ASN A 79 1.04 -20.05 -7.30
N ASP A 80 1.60 -20.94 -8.12
CA ASP A 80 2.39 -20.55 -9.31
C ASP A 80 1.62 -19.77 -10.38
N HIS A 81 0.28 -19.84 -10.38
CA HIS A 81 -0.56 -19.21 -11.39
C HIS A 81 -1.61 -18.27 -10.78
N THR A 82 -1.59 -18.08 -9.46
CA THR A 82 -2.61 -17.32 -8.72
C THR A 82 -1.95 -16.36 -7.74
N GLY A 83 -2.32 -15.10 -7.85
CA GLY A 83 -2.01 -14.07 -6.87
C GLY A 83 -3.28 -13.43 -6.33
N ARG A 84 -3.28 -13.06 -5.05
CA ARG A 84 -4.37 -12.33 -4.41
C ARG A 84 -3.98 -10.87 -4.24
N ILE A 85 -4.80 -9.99 -4.79
CA ILE A 85 -4.66 -8.55 -4.59
C ILE A 85 -5.14 -8.21 -3.17
N VAL A 86 -4.29 -7.51 -2.43
CA VAL A 86 -4.57 -7.04 -1.06
C VAL A 86 -4.09 -5.62 -0.88
N ARG A 87 -4.46 -5.01 0.26
CA ARG A 87 -4.00 -3.69 0.70
C ARG A 87 -4.17 -2.58 -0.37
N MET A 88 -5.25 -2.63 -1.14
CA MET A 88 -5.62 -1.58 -2.08
C MET A 88 -6.30 -0.42 -1.35
N TYR A 89 -5.60 0.70 -1.25
CA TYR A 89 -6.11 1.93 -0.65
C TYR A 89 -5.71 3.14 -1.48
N VAL A 90 -6.60 4.13 -1.54
CA VAL A 90 -6.37 5.40 -2.22
C VAL A 90 -6.79 6.51 -1.27
N LYS A 91 -5.91 7.49 -1.08
CA LYS A 91 -6.21 8.69 -0.31
C LYS A 91 -7.26 9.50 -1.06
N LYS A 92 -8.33 9.90 -0.35
CA LYS A 92 -9.36 10.81 -0.89
C LYS A 92 -8.84 12.23 -1.06
#